data_AF-A0AAV0V7Q4-F1
#
_entry.id   AF-A0AAV0V7Q4-F1
#
_cell.length_a   1.000
_cell.length_b   1.000
_cell.length_c   1.000
_cell.angle_alpha   90.00
_cell.angle_beta   90.00
_cell.angle_gamma   90.00
#
_symmetry.space_group_name_H-M   'P 1'
#
loop_
_entity.id
_entity.type
_entity.pdbx_description
1 polymer ?
#
loop_
_entity_poly.entity_id
_entity_poly.type
_entity_poly.pdbx_seq_one_letter_code
_entity_poly.pdbx_strand_id
1 'polypeptide(L)'
;MSDTTLAFIDCSAGIAGDMLLGALIDAGAPLDEIKRGLESLHEIKGEWQLSTTRVWKGPGSIAGTKANVGSIYQHKEAAPPIPDKAHQHDHRHSHSHSHGRGHSHGHSHSYEDIHVHEDKEKKEVEDRLNGSHDHIHDHDA
;
A
#
# COMPACT_ATOMS: atom_id res chain seq x y z
N MET A 1 15.89 -40.17 -14.10
CA MET A 1 14.58 -39.72 -13.60
C MET A 1 14.75 -38.26 -13.26
N SER A 2 14.02 -37.36 -13.92
CA SER A 2 14.01 -35.95 -13.49
C SER A 2 13.23 -35.87 -12.18
N ASP A 3 13.87 -35.46 -11.09
CA ASP A 3 13.13 -35.15 -9.87
C ASP A 3 12.14 -34.02 -10.17
N THR A 4 10.88 -34.26 -9.86
CA THR A 4 9.82 -33.27 -10.05
C THR A 4 9.94 -32.22 -8.95
N THR A 5 10.43 -31.03 -9.31
CA THR A 5 10.42 -29.86 -8.41
C THR A 5 9.03 -29.25 -8.36
N LEU A 6 8.46 -29.12 -7.17
CA LEU A 6 7.18 -28.45 -6.94
C LEU A 6 7.41 -27.05 -6.38
N ALA A 7 6.79 -26.04 -7.01
CA ALA A 7 6.76 -24.67 -6.51
C ALA A 7 5.37 -24.35 -5.96
N PHE A 8 5.31 -23.79 -4.75
CA PHE A 8 4.08 -23.31 -4.13
C PHE A 8 4.06 -21.78 -4.18
N ILE A 9 2.96 -21.21 -4.65
CA ILE A 9 2.76 -19.76 -4.73
C ILE A 9 1.71 -19.38 -3.69
N ASP A 10 2.15 -18.75 -2.60
CA ASP A 10 1.28 -18.18 -1.58
C ASP A 10 1.34 -16.65 -1.69
N CYS A 11 0.36 -16.06 -2.35
CA CYS A 11 0.28 -14.62 -2.59
C CYS A 11 -0.96 -14.04 -1.91
N SER A 12 -0.76 -13.24 -0.86
CA SER A 12 -1.86 -12.60 -0.13
C SER A 12 -2.57 -11.48 -0.92
N ALA A 13 -1.91 -10.87 -1.90
CA ALA A 13 -2.42 -9.74 -2.68
C ALA A 13 -2.18 -9.86 -4.21
N GLY A 14 -1.93 -11.08 -4.70
CA GLY A 14 -1.48 -11.32 -6.08
C GLY A 14 0.00 -10.99 -6.30
N ILE A 15 0.54 -11.40 -7.45
CA ILE A 15 1.93 -11.17 -7.85
C ILE A 15 1.98 -10.73 -9.32
N ALA A 16 2.81 -9.74 -9.62
CA ALA A 16 3.02 -9.30 -10.99
C ALA A 16 3.74 -10.40 -11.81
N GLY A 17 3.45 -10.48 -13.11
CA GLY A 17 3.96 -11.56 -13.96
C GLY A 17 5.50 -11.59 -14.05
N ASP A 18 6.14 -10.43 -14.13
CA ASP A 18 7.60 -10.30 -14.14
C ASP A 18 8.23 -10.66 -12.78
N MET A 19 7.55 -10.35 -11.67
CA MET A 19 7.96 -10.75 -10.33
C MET A 19 7.90 -12.26 -10.16
N LEU A 20 6.80 -12.90 -10.57
CA LEU A 20 6.67 -14.36 -10.55
C LEU A 20 7.74 -15.02 -11.43
N LEU A 21 7.95 -14.47 -12.62
CA LEU A 21 8.95 -14.97 -13.54
C LEU A 21 10.37 -14.88 -12.95
N GLY A 22 10.71 -13.75 -12.32
CA GLY A 22 11.97 -13.58 -11.61
C GLY A 22 12.15 -14.60 -10.48
N ALA A 23 11.09 -14.84 -9.70
CA ALA A 23 11.10 -15.81 -8.60
C ALA A 23 11.30 -17.26 -9.10
N LEU A 24 10.63 -17.66 -10.19
CA LEU A 24 10.80 -18.99 -10.79
C LEU A 24 12.22 -19.21 -11.28
N ILE A 25 12.81 -18.20 -11.93
CA ILE A 25 14.20 -18.27 -12.40
C ILE A 25 15.17 -18.37 -11.22
N ASP A 26 14.94 -17.62 -10.14
CA ASP A 26 15.74 -17.72 -8.91
C ASP A 26 15.62 -19.10 -8.24
N ALA A 27 14.44 -19.74 -8.35
CA ALA A 27 14.20 -21.10 -7.89
C ALA A 27 14.81 -22.18 -8.81
N GLY A 28 15.48 -21.79 -9.90
CA GLY A 28 16.20 -22.69 -10.80
C GLY A 28 15.46 -23.03 -12.10
N ALA A 29 14.34 -22.37 -12.41
CA ALA A 29 13.66 -22.57 -13.68
C ALA A 29 14.55 -22.10 -14.86
N PRO A 30 14.78 -22.96 -15.86
CA PRO A 30 15.63 -22.62 -17.00
C PRO A 30 14.99 -21.55 -17.90
N LEU A 31 15.70 -20.45 -18.13
CA LEU A 31 15.24 -19.32 -18.93
C LEU A 31 14.84 -19.72 -20.36
N ASP A 32 15.55 -20.67 -20.97
CA ASP A 32 15.27 -21.10 -22.34
C ASP A 32 13.94 -21.87 -22.44
N GLU A 33 13.55 -22.61 -21.40
CA GLU A 33 12.26 -23.30 -21.38
C GLU A 33 11.10 -22.32 -21.20
N ILE A 34 11.29 -21.32 -20.35
CA ILE A 34 10.35 -20.20 -20.21
C ILE A 34 10.18 -19.51 -21.56
N LYS A 35 11.27 -19.15 -22.25
CA LYS A 35 11.20 -18.52 -23.57
C LYS A 35 10.46 -19.39 -24.58
N ARG A 36 10.76 -20.69 -24.62
CA ARG A 36 10.05 -21.66 -25.47
C ARG A 36 8.54 -21.71 -25.16
N GLY A 37 8.17 -21.62 -23.89
CA GLY A 37 6.77 -21.50 -23.47
C GLY A 37 6.12 -20.20 -23.95
N LEU A 38 6.80 -19.06 -23.79
CA LEU A 38 6.32 -17.77 -24.28
C LEU A 38 6.18 -17.73 -25.81
N GLU A 39 7.05 -18.43 -26.54
CA GLU A 39 6.98 -18.56 -28.00
C GLU A 39 5.73 -19.32 -28.50
N SER A 40 5.04 -20.06 -27.63
CA SER A 40 3.76 -20.69 -27.99
C SER A 40 2.62 -19.67 -28.08
N LEU A 41 2.83 -18.42 -27.66
CA LEU A 41 1.90 -17.31 -27.84
C LEU A 41 2.05 -16.73 -29.26
N HIS A 42 1.44 -17.41 -30.23
CA HIS A 42 1.65 -17.14 -31.65
C HIS A 42 1.32 -15.70 -32.09
N GLU A 43 0.29 -15.08 -31.50
CA GLU A 43 -0.18 -13.73 -31.89
C GLU A 43 0.83 -12.62 -31.63
N ILE A 44 1.71 -12.80 -30.64
CA ILE A 44 2.71 -11.81 -30.22
C ILE A 44 4.14 -12.34 -30.41
N LYS A 45 4.29 -13.40 -31.22
CA LYS A 45 5.58 -14.05 -31.40
C LYS A 45 6.58 -13.11 -32.05
N GLY A 46 7.75 -12.98 -31.43
CA GLY A 46 8.80 -12.08 -31.89
C GLY A 46 8.56 -10.61 -31.53
N GLU A 47 7.45 -10.28 -30.87
CA GLU A 47 7.11 -8.89 -30.53
C GLU A 47 7.63 -8.45 -29.15
N TRP A 48 8.31 -9.36 -28.45
CA TRP A 48 8.80 -9.18 -27.09
C TRP A 48 10.25 -9.58 -26.95
N GLN A 49 10.89 -9.03 -25.92
CA GLN A 49 12.20 -9.44 -25.42
C GLN A 49 12.12 -9.72 -23.92
N LEU A 50 12.85 -10.76 -23.49
CA LEU A 50 13.01 -11.10 -22.08
C LEU A 50 14.49 -11.11 -21.73
N SER A 51 14.85 -10.33 -20.73
CA SER A 51 16.18 -10.33 -20.13
C SER A 51 16.08 -10.44 -18.61
N THR A 52 17.12 -10.94 -17.98
CA THR A 52 17.18 -11.10 -16.53
C THR A 52 18.45 -10.48 -15.99
N THR A 53 18.34 -9.81 -14.85
CA THR A 53 19.48 -9.20 -14.16
C THR A 53 19.39 -9.48 -12.68
N ARG A 54 20.53 -9.77 -12.04
CA ARG A 54 20.61 -9.82 -10.57
C ARG A 54 20.50 -8.41 -10.02
N VAL A 55 19.66 -8.22 -9.01
CA VAL A 55 19.44 -6.93 -8.35
C VAL A 55 19.49 -7.10 -6.84
N TRP A 56 19.84 -6.03 -6.12
CA TRP A 56 19.80 -5.95 -4.66
C TRP A 56 18.85 -4.81 -4.27
N LYS A 57 17.93 -5.06 -3.35
CA LYS A 57 16.88 -4.10 -2.95
C LYS A 57 16.67 -4.07 -1.43
N GLY A 58 16.18 -2.93 -0.94
CA GLY A 58 15.80 -2.70 0.45
C GLY A 58 16.98 -2.49 1.42
N PRO A 59 16.68 -2.12 2.68
CA PRO A 59 17.68 -1.79 3.71
C PRO A 59 18.54 -2.98 4.20
N GLY A 60 18.38 -4.16 3.63
CA GLY A 60 19.22 -5.35 3.89
C GLY A 60 19.94 -5.90 2.66
N SER A 61 19.91 -5.20 1.52
CA SER A 61 20.49 -5.67 0.24
C SER A 61 20.05 -7.10 -0.11
N ILE A 62 18.74 -7.34 -0.12
CA ILE A 62 18.21 -8.65 -0.49
C ILE A 62 18.42 -8.83 -1.98
N ALA A 63 19.10 -9.91 -2.35
CA ALA A 63 19.40 -10.24 -3.72
C ALA A 63 18.23 -10.99 -4.37
N GLY A 64 17.86 -10.63 -5.59
CA GLY A 64 16.80 -11.28 -6.37
C GLY A 64 17.05 -11.19 -7.86
N THR A 65 16.37 -12.03 -8.64
CA THR A 65 16.36 -11.93 -10.10
C THR A 65 15.24 -11.02 -10.56
N LYS A 66 15.60 -9.95 -11.28
CA LYS A 66 14.64 -9.07 -11.97
C LYS A 66 14.47 -9.56 -13.40
N ALA A 67 13.27 -10.00 -13.75
CA ALA A 67 12.88 -10.20 -15.15
C ALA A 67 12.47 -8.86 -15.75
N ASN A 68 13.02 -8.51 -16.90
CA ASN A 68 12.63 -7.34 -17.67
C ASN A 68 12.00 -7.82 -18.97
N VAL A 69 10.69 -7.60 -19.09
CA VAL A 69 9.91 -7.85 -20.29
C VAL A 69 9.73 -6.54 -21.02
N GLY A 70 10.08 -6.49 -22.30
CA GLY A 70 9.92 -5.31 -23.14
C GLY A 70 9.33 -5.67 -24.48
N SER A 71 8.63 -4.72 -25.12
CA SER A 71 8.23 -4.85 -26.51
C SER A 71 9.34 -4.40 -27.44
N ILE A 72 9.53 -5.10 -28.57
CA ILE A 72 10.51 -4.72 -29.59
C ILE A 72 10.14 -3.41 -30.30
N TYR A 73 8.84 -3.07 -30.34
CA TYR A 73 8.35 -1.89 -31.03
C TYR A 73 8.41 -0.63 -30.16
N GLN A 74 8.96 -0.74 -28.93
CA GLN A 74 9.10 0.37 -27.99
C GLN A 74 7.80 1.14 -27.79
N HIS A 75 6.67 0.42 -27.68
CA HIS A 75 5.39 1.06 -27.44
C HIS A 75 5.49 1.96 -26.21
N LYS A 76 5.12 3.22 -26.39
CA LYS A 76 4.98 4.16 -25.29
C LYS A 76 3.87 3.62 -24.40
N GLU A 77 4.15 3.42 -23.11
CA GLU A 77 3.14 3.00 -22.14
C GLU A 77 1.90 3.87 -22.32
N ALA A 78 0.74 3.22 -22.51
CA ALA A 78 -0.51 3.94 -22.50
C ALA A 78 -0.60 4.67 -21.16
N ALA A 79 -0.98 5.95 -21.20
CA ALA A 79 -1.24 6.67 -19.96
C ALA A 79 -2.21 5.84 -19.10
N PRO A 80 -2.00 5.75 -17.78
CA PRO A 80 -2.95 5.08 -16.91
C PRO A 80 -4.35 5.59 -17.25
N PRO A 81 -5.36 4.70 -17.38
CA PRO A 81 -6.73 5.14 -17.60
C PRO A 81 -7.05 6.16 -16.52
N ILE A 82 -7.31 7.40 -16.95
CA ILE A 82 -7.72 8.46 -16.04
C ILE A 82 -9.05 7.96 -15.49
N PRO A 83 -9.20 7.78 -14.16
CA PRO A 83 -10.50 7.45 -13.61
C PRO A 83 -11.46 8.53 -14.08
N ASP A 84 -12.50 8.14 -14.82
CA ASP A 84 -13.53 9.08 -15.23
C ASP A 84 -14.02 9.77 -13.96
N LYS A 85 -13.75 11.08 -13.85
CA LYS A 85 -14.27 11.91 -12.76
C LYS A 85 -15.77 12.10 -13.00
N ALA A 86 -16.57 11.07 -12.78
CA ALA A 86 -18.01 11.18 -12.95
C ALA A 86 -18.84 10.17 -12.14
N HIS A 87 -18.39 9.73 -10.96
CA HIS A 87 -19.33 9.27 -9.92
C HIS A 87 -18.91 9.81 -8.53
N GLN A 88 -18.91 11.13 -8.41
CA GLN A 88 -19.12 11.76 -7.10
C GLN A 88 -20.61 11.60 -6.77
N HIS A 89 -20.97 10.53 -6.07
CA HIS A 89 -22.22 10.54 -5.33
C HIS A 89 -21.99 11.32 -4.05
N ASP A 90 -22.38 12.58 -4.10
CA ASP A 90 -22.47 13.46 -2.95
C ASP A 90 -23.61 12.92 -2.06
N HIS A 91 -23.29 11.97 -1.18
CA HIS A 91 -24.22 11.49 -0.15
C HIS A 91 -24.37 12.54 0.93
N ARG A 92 -25.00 13.66 0.58
CA ARG A 92 -25.49 14.65 1.54
C ARG A 92 -26.73 14.06 2.22
N HIS A 93 -26.50 13.35 3.31
CA HIS A 93 -27.58 12.98 4.22
C HIS A 93 -28.01 14.24 4.99
N SER A 94 -29.13 14.84 4.57
CA SER A 94 -29.86 15.81 5.38
C SER A 94 -30.60 15.05 6.46
N HIS A 95 -30.06 15.05 7.67
CA HIS A 95 -30.79 14.60 8.85
C HIS A 95 -31.44 15.81 9.51
N SER A 96 -32.75 15.96 9.32
CA SER A 96 -33.56 16.84 10.16
C SER A 96 -33.76 16.17 11.53
N HIS A 97 -32.93 16.53 12.50
CA HIS A 97 -33.19 16.18 13.90
C HIS A 97 -33.86 17.38 14.60
N SER A 98 -35.17 17.30 14.79
CA SER A 98 -35.88 18.15 15.74
C SER A 98 -35.63 17.62 17.15
N HIS A 99 -34.69 18.22 17.89
CA HIS A 99 -34.60 18.02 19.33
C HIS A 99 -35.12 19.27 20.04
N GLY A 100 -36.34 19.17 20.56
CA GLY A 100 -36.83 20.09 21.57
C GLY A 100 -35.94 20.04 22.81
N ARG A 101 -35.63 21.24 23.32
CA ARG A 101 -35.10 21.59 24.65
C ARG A 101 -34.51 20.43 25.48
N GLY A 102 -33.18 20.37 25.45
CA GLY A 102 -32.32 20.44 26.63
C GLY A 102 -32.26 19.24 27.55
N HIS A 103 -31.08 18.61 27.62
CA HIS A 103 -30.54 18.04 28.86
C HIS A 103 -29.01 18.05 28.82
N SER A 104 -28.42 18.45 29.95
CA SER A 104 -27.02 18.30 30.29
C SER A 104 -26.75 16.88 30.78
N HIS A 105 -25.64 16.29 30.35
CA HIS A 105 -25.10 15.07 30.95
C HIS A 105 -23.60 15.26 31.21
N GLY A 106 -23.24 15.24 32.48
CA GLY A 106 -21.86 15.08 32.93
C GLY A 106 -21.55 13.60 33.00
N HIS A 107 -20.46 13.17 32.37
CA HIS A 107 -19.90 11.84 32.55
C HIS A 107 -18.58 11.92 33.31
N SER A 108 -18.59 11.36 34.52
CA SER A 108 -17.41 10.97 35.27
C SER A 108 -16.87 9.67 34.68
N HIS A 109 -15.61 9.65 34.25
CA HIS A 109 -14.91 8.41 33.92
C HIS A 109 -14.05 7.98 35.12
N SER A 110 -14.45 6.86 35.73
CA SER A 110 -13.58 6.04 36.57
C SER A 110 -12.64 5.24 35.66
N TYR A 111 -11.36 5.58 35.68
CA TYR A 111 -10.30 4.70 35.23
C TYR A 111 -9.61 4.15 36.48
N GLU A 112 -9.65 2.83 36.66
CA GLU A 112 -8.60 2.15 37.42
C GLU A 112 -7.35 2.16 36.53
N ASP A 113 -6.58 3.25 36.61
CA ASP A 113 -5.18 3.23 36.19
C ASP A 113 -4.37 2.57 37.31
N ILE A 114 -3.88 1.37 37.04
CA ILE A 114 -2.83 0.75 37.86
C ILE A 114 -1.50 1.33 37.38
N HIS A 115 -1.23 2.58 37.77
CA HIS A 115 0.11 3.16 37.70
C HIS A 115 0.82 2.90 39.04
N VAL A 116 1.76 1.94 39.05
CA VAL A 116 2.77 1.85 40.11
C VAL A 116 4.01 2.58 39.62
N HIS A 117 4.20 3.79 40.16
CA HIS A 117 5.45 4.52 40.13
C HIS A 117 6.35 4.06 41.29
N GLU A 118 7.63 3.80 40.99
CA GLU A 118 8.67 3.65 42.00
C GLU A 118 9.55 4.92 42.05
N ASP A 119 9.52 5.53 43.23
CA ASP A 119 10.51 6.36 43.91
C ASP A 119 10.95 7.78 43.44
N LYS A 120 10.44 8.74 44.24
CA LYS A 120 11.14 9.72 45.10
C LYS A 120 11.95 10.91 44.51
N GLU A 121 11.44 12.08 44.92
CA GLU A 121 12.11 13.32 45.38
C GLU A 121 12.57 14.41 44.37
N LYS A 122 11.73 15.47 44.29
CA LYS A 122 12.04 16.91 44.50
C LYS A 122 12.74 17.74 43.39
N LYS A 123 11.96 18.57 42.67
CA LYS A 123 11.84 20.06 42.77
C LYS A 123 11.40 20.73 41.45
N GLU A 124 10.31 21.51 41.54
CA GLU A 124 9.85 22.75 40.83
C GLU A 124 10.53 23.16 39.50
N VAL A 125 9.87 23.69 38.44
CA VAL A 125 9.06 24.92 38.33
C VAL A 125 8.40 25.02 36.92
N GLU A 126 7.14 25.50 36.86
CA GLU A 126 6.35 26.20 35.79
C GLU A 126 6.26 25.69 34.32
N ASP A 127 5.22 25.97 33.53
CA ASP A 127 3.80 26.36 33.66
C ASP A 127 3.28 26.47 32.19
N ARG A 128 1.95 26.38 32.01
CA ARG A 128 1.12 26.84 30.88
C ARG A 128 0.93 25.91 29.67
N LEU A 129 -0.17 25.14 29.61
CA LEU A 129 -1.59 25.51 29.39
C LEU A 129 -1.96 25.69 27.91
N ASN A 130 -2.74 24.69 27.48
CA ASN A 130 -3.60 24.60 26.29
C ASN A 130 -4.30 25.91 25.92
N GLY A 131 -4.25 26.25 24.63
CA GLY A 131 -5.20 27.16 23.99
C GLY A 131 -6.15 26.39 23.08
N SER A 132 -7.44 26.31 23.46
CA SER A 132 -8.55 26.04 22.55
C SER A 132 -8.85 27.29 21.73
N HIS A 133 -8.99 27.16 20.42
CA HIS A 133 -9.17 28.28 19.49
C HIS A 133 -10.64 28.35 19.04
N ASP A 134 -11.34 29.41 19.44
CA ASP A 134 -12.69 29.73 18.99
C ASP A 134 -12.62 30.84 17.93
N HIS A 135 -13.22 30.62 16.75
CA HIS A 135 -13.30 31.61 15.68
C HIS A 135 -14.66 32.29 15.65
N ILE A 136 -14.67 33.62 15.77
CA ILE A 136 -15.82 34.49 15.46
C ILE A 136 -15.36 35.49 14.39
N HIS A 137 -16.13 35.59 13.30
CA HIS A 137 -15.99 36.59 12.24
C HIS A 137 -16.96 37.74 12.50
N ASP A 138 -16.51 38.97 12.29
CA ASP A 138 -17.39 40.09 11.88
C ASP A 138 -16.65 41.05 10.94
N HIS A 139 -17.42 41.52 9.95
CA HIS A 139 -17.10 42.44 8.86
C HIS A 139 -17.37 43.89 9.27
N ASP A 140 -16.63 44.87 8.71
CA ASP A 140 -17.06 46.24 8.35
C ASP A 140 -15.92 46.92 7.54
N ALA A 141 -16.13 47.74 6.49
CA ALA A 141 -17.23 48.63 6.13
C ALA A 141 -17.48 48.67 4.60
#